data_AF-A0A4Q0LMX9-F1
#
_entry.id   AF-A0A4Q0LMX9-F1
#
_cell.length_a   1.000
_cell.length_b   1.000
_cell.length_c   1.000
_cell.angle_alpha   90.00
_cell.angle_beta   90.00
_cell.angle_gamma   90.00
#
_symmetry.space_group_name_H-M   'P 1'
#
loop_
_entity.id
_entity.type
_entity.pdbx_description
1 polymer ?
#
loop_
_entity_poly.entity_id
_entity_poly.type
_entity_poly.pdbx_seq_one_letter_code
_entity_poly.pdbx_strand_id
1 'polypeptide(L)' 'MNSIVTEIANIIKSEDNYIKRERKIICFFLNLIKEIMALALAKVDDEMITKVKAQGYQIDKKNERSI' A
#
# COMPACT_ATOMS: atom_id res chain seq x y z
N MET A 1 8.46 1.23 11.13
CA MET A 1 7.81 1.00 12.44
C MET A 1 7.61 2.30 13.22
N ASN A 2 8.66 3.06 13.53
CA ASN A 2 8.55 4.31 14.31
C ASN A 2 7.54 5.32 13.73
N SER A 3 7.53 5.54 12.42
CA SER A 3 6.55 6.43 11.75
C SER A 3 5.09 5.99 11.95
N ILE A 4 4.83 4.67 11.94
CA ILE A 4 3.47 4.13 12.13
C ILE A 4 3.00 4.37 13.56
N VAL A 5 3.88 4.12 14.54
CA VAL A 5 3.59 4.37 15.96
C VAL A 5 3.32 5.85 16.23
N THR A 6 4.13 6.75 15.64
CA THR A 6 3.92 8.20 15.73
C THR A 6 2.57 8.61 15.16
N GLU A 7 2.18 8.08 14.00
CA GLU A 7 0.92 8.43 13.36
C GLU A 7 -0.30 7.98 14.18
N ILE A 8 -0.26 6.75 14.70
CA ILE A 8 -1.32 6.24 15.58
C ILE A 8 -1.40 7.08 16.87
N ALA A 9 -0.27 7.44 17.47
CA ALA A 9 -0.25 8.29 18.66
C ALA A 9 -0.85 9.68 18.37
N ASN A 10 -0.60 10.25 17.20
CA ASN A 10 -1.19 11.52 16.76
C ASN A 10 -2.71 11.40 16.56
N ILE A 11 -3.19 10.31 15.96
CA ILE A 11 -4.63 10.03 15.84
C ILE A 11 -5.28 9.92 17.22
N ILE A 12 -4.61 9.24 18.17
CA ILE A 12 -5.14 9.07 19.53
C ILE A 12 -5.26 10.42 20.27
N LYS A 13 -4.25 11.28 20.13
CA LYS A 13 -4.20 12.59 20.79
C LYS A 13 -5.14 13.63 20.16
N SER A 14 -5.53 13.46 18.90
CA SER A 14 -6.30 14.46 18.15
C SER A 14 -7.81 14.24 18.15
N GLU A 15 -8.30 13.16 18.75
CA GLU A 15 -9.73 12.81 18.73
C GLU A 15 -10.16 12.21 20.07
N ASP A 16 -10.93 13.01 20.83
CA ASP A 16 -11.47 12.61 22.13
C ASP A 16 -12.65 11.65 21.99
N ASN A 17 -13.41 11.75 20.89
CA ASN A 17 -14.52 10.85 20.63
C ASN A 17 -14.01 9.47 20.25
N TYR A 18 -14.30 8.49 21.10
CA TYR A 18 -13.88 7.10 20.94
C TYR A 18 -14.18 6.52 19.54
N ILE A 19 -15.42 6.66 19.07
CA ILE A 19 -15.88 6.07 17.80
C ILE A 19 -15.16 6.72 16.61
N LYS A 20 -15.00 8.06 16.62
CA LYS A 20 -14.29 8.78 15.57
C LYS A 20 -12.81 8.40 15.53
N ARG A 21 -12.19 8.24 16.71
CA ARG A 21 -10.79 7.85 16.84
C ARG A 21 -10.56 6.45 16.28
N GLU A 22 -11.40 5.47 16.65
CA GLU A 22 -11.33 4.11 16.10
C GLU A 22 -11.47 4.10 14.57
N ARG A 23 -12.43 4.85 14.02
CA ARG A 23 -12.59 4.97 12.57
C ARG A 23 -11.33 5.54 11.90
N LYS A 24 -10.71 6.58 12.47
CA LYS A 24 -9.46 7.15 11.95
C LYS A 24 -8.33 6.12 11.95
N ILE A 25 -8.20 5.33 13.02
CA ILE A 25 -7.19 4.26 13.13
C ILE A 25 -7.44 3.18 12.08
N ILE A 26 -8.70 2.73 11.92
CA ILE A 26 -9.07 1.73 10.90
C ILE A 26 -8.74 2.25 9.49
N CYS A 27 -9.14 3.47 9.17
CA CYS A 27 -8.84 4.10 7.88
C CYS A 27 -7.34 4.20 7.63
N PHE A 28 -6.55 4.58 8.64
CA PHE A 28 -5.09 4.62 8.54
C PHE A 28 -4.51 3.25 8.19
N PHE A 29 -4.93 2.18 8.89
CA PHE A 29 -4.45 0.84 8.59
C PHE A 29 -4.91 0.32 7.22
N LEU A 30 -6.15 0.61 6.81
CA LEU A 30 -6.64 0.23 5.49
C LEU A 30 -5.83 0.88 4.37
N ASN A 31 -5.48 2.16 4.51
CA ASN A 31 -4.61 2.86 3.57
C ASN A 31 -3.20 2.26 3.55
N LEU A 32 -2.64 1.95 4.72
CA LEU A 32 -1.34 1.30 4.81
C LEU A 32 -1.33 -0.08 4.12
N ILE A 33 -2.37 -0.89 4.34
CA ILE A 33 -2.52 -2.20 3.68
C ILE A 33 -2.64 -2.02 2.17
N LYS A 34 -3.42 -1.03 1.73
CA LYS A 34 -3.59 -0.72 0.30
C LYS A 34 -2.24 -0.40 -0.37
N GLU A 35 -1.42 0.45 0.26
CA GLU A 35 -0.09 0.79 -0.24
C GLU A 35 0.84 -0.44 -0.29
N ILE A 36 0.84 -1.26 0.77
CA ILE A 36 1.63 -2.50 0.81
C ILE A 36 1.22 -3.44 -0.32
N MET A 37 -0.09 -3.61 -0.56
CA MET A 37 -0.61 -4.45 -1.64
C MET A 37 -0.22 -3.92 -3.01
N ALA A 38 -0.28 -2.59 -3.22
CA ALA A 38 0.16 -1.97 -4.46
C ALA A 38 1.64 -2.22 -4.75
N LEU A 39 2.50 -2.07 -3.74
CA LEU A 39 3.94 -2.33 -3.85
C LEU A 39 4.23 -3.81 -4.11
N ALA A 40 3.57 -4.71 -3.39
CA ALA A 40 3.74 -6.15 -3.59
C ALA A 40 3.35 -6.57 -5.02
N LEU A 41 2.24 -6.05 -5.54
CA LEU A 41 1.79 -6.33 -6.89
C LEU A 41 2.71 -5.72 -7.96
N ALA A 42 3.22 -4.51 -7.75
CA ALA A 42 4.20 -3.91 -8.64
C ALA A 42 5.49 -4.75 -8.74
N LYS A 43 5.94 -5.31 -7.61
CA LYS A 43 7.08 -6.24 -7.60
C LYS A 43 6.80 -7.50 -8.41
N VAL A 44 5.63 -8.11 -8.26
CA VAL A 44 5.22 -9.28 -9.06
C VAL A 44 5.20 -8.94 -10.56
N ASP A 45 4.72 -7.75 -10.94
CA ASP A 45 4.76 -7.31 -12.33
C ASP A 45 6.18 -7.19 -12.87
N ASP A 46 7.09 -6.60 -12.10
CA ASP A 46 8.49 -6.41 -12.52
C ASP A 46 9.22 -7.76 -12.68
N GLU A 47 8.96 -8.70 -11.78
CA GLU A 47 9.47 -10.07 -11.87
C GLU A 47 8.92 -10.79 -13.12
N MET A 48 7.63 -10.64 -13.40
CA MET A 48 7.00 -11.22 -14.58
C MET A 48 7.58 -10.62 -15.88
N ILE A 49 7.72 -9.30 -15.94
CA ILE A 49 8.32 -8.57 -17.07
C ILE A 49 9.72 -9.10 -17.35
N THR A 50 10.53 -9.25 -16.30
CA THR A 50 11.90 -9.75 -16.40
C THR A 50 11.93 -11.17 -16.97
N LYS A 51 11.07 -12.04 -16.46
CA LYS A 51 10.95 -13.44 -16.92
C LYS A 51 10.52 -13.54 -18.38
N VAL A 52 9.54 -12.73 -18.79
CA VAL A 52 9.00 -12.73 -20.16
C VAL A 52 10.04 -12.19 -21.16
N LYS A 53 10.77 -11.13 -20.80
CA LYS A 53 11.89 -10.62 -21.60
C LYS A 53 13.00 -11.66 -21.77
N ALA A 54 13.33 -12.40 -20.71
CA ALA A 54 14.34 -13.47 -20.77
C ALA A 54 13.95 -14.61 -21.72
N GLN A 55 12.65 -14.78 -22.00
CA GLN A 55 12.13 -15.75 -22.97
C GLN A 55 12.11 -15.21 -24.42
N GLY A 56 12.58 -13.98 -24.65
CA GLY A 56 12.65 -13.36 -25.98
C GLY A 56 11.43 -12.54 -26.40
N TYR A 57 10.44 -12.39 -25.52
CA TYR A 57 9.26 -11.57 -25.81
C TYR A 57 9.54 -10.07 -25.59
N GLN A 58 8.93 -9.23 -26.43
CA GLN A 58 8.85 -7.79 -26.21
C GLN A 58 7.57 -7.43 -25.46
N ILE A 59 7.61 -6.35 -24.69
CA ILE A 59 6.46 -5.87 -23.91
C ILE A 59 6.00 -4.55 -24.50
N ASP A 60 4.80 -4.55 -25.06
CA ASP A 60 4.25 -3.38 -25.76
C ASP A 60 3.80 -2.28 -24.79
N LYS A 61 3.25 -2.67 -23.63
CA LYS A 61 2.75 -1.71 -22.62
C LYS A 61 2.71 -2.31 -21.22
N LYS A 62 3.13 -1.53 -20.22
CA LYS A 62 2.83 -1.77 -18.80
C LYS A 62 1.62 -0.91 -18.42
N ASN A 63 0.51 -1.55 -18.07
CA ASN A 63 -0.65 -0.82 -17.56
C ASN A 63 -0.47 -0.55 -16.05
N GLU A 64 -0.88 0.62 -15.61
CA GLU A 64 -0.98 0.92 -14.18
C GLU A 64 -2.09 0.07 -13.56
N ARG A 65 -1.83 -0.43 -12.35
CA ARG A 65 -2.84 -1.14 -11.58
C ARG A 65 -3.72 -0.13 -10.84
N SER A 66 -5.03 -0.31 -10.90
CA SER A 66 -5.98 0.39 -10.04
C SER A 66 -6.30 -0.49 -8.84
N ILE A 67 -6.10 0.03 -7.63
CA ILE A 67 -6.39 -0.60 -6.33
C ILE A 67 -7.09 0.44 -5.46
#